data_AF-A0A9W5TNF9-F1
#
_entry.id   AF-A0A9W5TNF9-F1
#
_cell.length_a   1.000
_cell.length_b   1.000
_cell.length_c   1.000
_cell.angle_alpha   90.00
_cell.angle_beta   90.00
_cell.angle_gamma   90.00
#
_symmetry.space_group_name_H-M   'P 1'
#
loop_
_entity.id
_entity.type
_entity.pdbx_description
1 polymer ?
#
loop_
_entity_poly.entity_id
_entity_poly.type
_entity_poly.pdbx_seq_one_letter_code
_entity_poly.pdbx_strand_id
1 'polypeptide(L)'
;MSSPTVPATGTDKQAQARLEVSRHACALFWERGVAGTSGDDIAAAAGLSTRTVWRYFRSKESCVEPVLAQSAHRFIELAWQWPPELSLAEHMAAHMAAHPLTAQEIADDVSALRIATMSTSDPALRTAYLMVHDEMERAFVPVLARRLGLAEDHLTARLCAATVTGAFRVIDEDVGHRAIVKKEKVTQEEALALIDRAIRDATNGRVGGPVSP
;
A
#
# COMPACT_ATOMS: atom_id res chain seq x y z
N MET A 1 -21.07 4.51 -26.83
CA MET A 1 -19.88 5.22 -27.33
C MET A 1 -18.68 4.54 -26.70
N SER A 2 -17.91 3.79 -27.48
CA SER A 2 -16.78 2.99 -26.96
C SER A 2 -15.60 3.90 -26.65
N SER A 3 -15.13 3.89 -25.41
CA SER A 3 -13.91 4.59 -25.01
C SER A 3 -12.69 4.01 -25.73
N PRO A 4 -11.73 4.85 -26.18
CA PRO A 4 -10.56 4.36 -26.88
C PRO A 4 -9.59 3.68 -25.90
N THR A 5 -9.26 2.42 -26.17
CA THR A 5 -8.21 1.69 -25.46
C THR A 5 -6.85 2.22 -25.91
N VAL A 6 -6.23 3.09 -25.10
CA VAL A 6 -4.85 3.53 -25.33
C VAL A 6 -3.94 2.31 -25.17
N PRO A 7 -3.07 1.99 -26.15
CA PRO A 7 -2.17 0.84 -26.03
C PRO A 7 -1.15 1.09 -24.91
N ALA A 8 -1.07 0.15 -23.96
CA ALA A 8 -0.15 0.19 -22.83
C ALA A 8 1.31 0.42 -23.30
N THR A 9 1.98 1.38 -22.67
CA THR A 9 3.38 1.72 -22.97
C THR A 9 4.32 0.58 -22.55
N GLY A 10 5.58 0.61 -23.01
CA GLY A 10 6.57 -0.42 -22.63
C GLY A 10 6.79 -0.51 -21.11
N THR A 11 6.68 0.61 -20.41
CA THR A 11 6.74 0.71 -18.94
C THR A 11 5.52 0.09 -18.26
N ASP A 12 4.32 0.30 -18.81
CA ASP A 12 3.07 -0.27 -18.26
C ASP A 12 3.07 -1.81 -18.35
N LYS A 13 3.55 -2.35 -19.48
CA LYS A 13 3.69 -3.81 -19.66
C LYS A 13 4.67 -4.42 -18.67
N GLN A 14 5.78 -3.73 -18.39
CA GLN A 14 6.75 -4.19 -17.40
C GLN A 14 6.19 -4.12 -15.98
N ALA A 15 5.48 -3.05 -15.63
CA ALA A 15 4.81 -2.92 -14.33
C ALA A 15 3.77 -4.02 -14.12
N GLN A 16 2.94 -4.31 -15.13
CA GLN A 16 1.97 -5.40 -15.07
C GLN A 16 2.65 -6.76 -14.87
N ALA A 17 3.71 -7.05 -15.63
CA ALA A 17 4.46 -8.29 -15.48
C ALA A 17 5.06 -8.44 -14.08
N ARG A 18 5.56 -7.35 -13.48
CA ARG A 18 6.06 -7.34 -12.10
C ARG A 18 4.92 -7.61 -11.10
N LEU A 19 3.75 -7.03 -11.32
CA LEU A 19 2.60 -7.24 -10.45
C LEU A 19 2.10 -8.70 -10.50
N GLU A 20 2.06 -9.33 -11.68
CA GLU A 20 1.69 -10.76 -11.77
C GLU A 20 2.69 -11.66 -11.03
N VAL A 21 4.00 -11.45 -11.20
CA VAL A 21 5.01 -12.19 -10.43
C VAL A 21 4.83 -11.97 -8.93
N SER A 22 4.49 -10.75 -8.53
CA SER A 22 4.26 -10.39 -7.13
C SER A 22 3.08 -11.14 -6.52
N ARG A 23 1.96 -11.26 -7.25
CA ARG A 23 0.80 -12.04 -6.82
C ARG A 23 1.15 -13.51 -6.58
N HIS A 24 1.92 -14.12 -7.49
CA HIS A 24 2.40 -15.50 -7.31
C HIS A 24 3.32 -15.66 -6.10
N ALA A 25 4.26 -14.71 -5.90
CA ALA A 25 5.14 -14.73 -4.74
C ALA A 25 4.37 -14.60 -3.42
N CYS A 26 3.43 -13.67 -3.33
CA CYS A 26 2.58 -13.48 -2.16
C CYS A 26 1.76 -14.74 -1.83
N ALA A 27 1.18 -15.39 -2.86
CA ALA A 27 0.44 -16.63 -2.68
C ALA A 27 1.34 -17.76 -2.14
N LEU A 28 2.50 -17.98 -2.73
CA LEU A 28 3.45 -19.01 -2.30
C LEU A 28 3.99 -18.75 -0.88
N PHE A 29 4.33 -17.51 -0.57
CA PHE A 29 4.76 -17.12 0.78
C PHE A 29 3.69 -17.39 1.81
N TRP A 30 2.43 -17.08 1.50
CA TRP A 30 1.32 -17.38 2.41
C TRP A 30 1.09 -18.89 2.59
N GLU A 31 1.19 -19.68 1.51
CA GLU A 31 0.95 -21.13 1.55
C GLU A 31 2.06 -21.93 2.20
N ARG A 32 3.32 -21.57 1.94
CA ARG A 32 4.51 -22.39 2.26
C ARG A 32 5.47 -21.71 3.23
N GLY A 33 5.22 -20.45 3.57
CA GLY A 33 6.17 -19.58 4.25
C GLY A 33 7.27 -19.06 3.32
N VAL A 34 7.93 -17.97 3.73
CA VAL A 34 9.03 -17.35 2.99
C VAL A 34 10.21 -18.31 2.84
N ALA A 35 10.60 -19.01 3.92
CA ALA A 35 11.69 -19.97 3.91
C ALA A 35 11.43 -21.18 2.99
N GLY A 36 10.19 -21.65 2.92
CA GLY A 36 9.77 -22.78 2.09
C GLY A 36 9.54 -22.44 0.62
N THR A 37 9.75 -21.19 0.21
CA THR A 37 9.56 -20.72 -1.17
C THR A 37 10.90 -20.29 -1.77
N SER A 38 11.26 -20.87 -2.91
CA SER A 38 12.44 -20.49 -3.69
C SER A 38 12.10 -19.53 -4.83
N GLY A 39 13.12 -18.89 -5.41
CA GLY A 39 12.93 -18.09 -6.61
C GLY A 39 12.52 -18.91 -7.84
N ASP A 40 12.94 -20.18 -7.90
CA ASP A 40 12.55 -21.09 -8.96
C ASP A 40 11.06 -21.45 -8.86
N ASP A 41 10.52 -21.60 -7.65
CA ASP A 41 9.08 -21.80 -7.43
C ASP A 41 8.26 -20.60 -7.93
N ILE A 42 8.71 -19.38 -7.61
CA ILE A 42 8.06 -18.13 -8.04
C ILE A 42 8.12 -18.03 -9.56
N ALA A 43 9.26 -18.31 -10.17
CA ALA A 43 9.45 -18.27 -11.61
C ALA A 43 8.53 -19.29 -12.32
N ALA A 44 8.50 -20.52 -11.82
CA ALA A 44 7.62 -21.58 -12.35
C ALA A 44 6.14 -21.19 -12.23
N ALA A 45 5.71 -20.66 -11.09
CA ALA A 45 4.33 -20.21 -10.87
C ALA A 45 3.93 -19.08 -11.83
N ALA A 46 4.85 -18.16 -12.12
CA ALA A 46 4.62 -17.04 -13.04
C ALA A 46 4.83 -17.41 -14.53
N GLY A 47 5.22 -18.64 -14.85
CA GLY A 47 5.54 -19.05 -16.23
C GLY A 47 6.77 -18.36 -16.81
N LEU A 48 7.73 -17.98 -15.96
CA LEU A 48 8.96 -17.25 -16.34
C LEU A 48 10.21 -18.07 -16.02
N SER A 49 11.34 -17.68 -16.60
CA SER A 49 12.64 -18.17 -16.14
C SER A 49 13.09 -17.42 -14.88
N THR A 50 13.81 -18.11 -14.00
CA THR A 50 14.44 -17.52 -12.80
C THR A 50 15.29 -16.29 -13.15
N ARG A 51 16.04 -16.35 -14.25
CA ARG A 51 16.80 -15.21 -14.78
C ARG A 51 15.91 -14.00 -15.09
N THR A 52 14.68 -14.21 -15.57
CA THR A 52 13.73 -13.13 -15.86
C THR A 52 13.18 -12.53 -14.57
N VAL A 53 12.86 -13.34 -13.57
CA VAL A 53 12.44 -12.85 -12.25
C VAL A 53 13.53 -11.98 -11.62
N TRP A 54 14.78 -12.43 -11.62
CA TRP A 54 15.91 -11.65 -11.07
C TRP A 54 16.30 -10.41 -11.88
N ARG A 55 15.81 -10.27 -13.12
CA ARG A 55 15.91 -9.00 -13.84
C ARG A 55 14.95 -7.95 -13.28
N TYR A 56 13.85 -8.37 -12.66
CA TYR A 56 12.83 -7.48 -12.10
C TYR A 56 13.02 -7.23 -10.60
N PHE A 57 13.55 -8.21 -9.87
CA PHE A 57 13.56 -8.22 -8.41
C PHE A 57 14.95 -8.47 -7.86
N ARG A 58 15.24 -7.85 -6.71
CA ARG A 58 16.56 -7.87 -6.06
C ARG A 58 16.75 -9.13 -5.19
N SER A 59 15.65 -9.65 -4.67
CA SER A 59 15.57 -10.88 -3.89
C SER A 59 14.17 -11.49 -4.03
N LYS A 60 13.97 -12.72 -3.52
CA LYS A 60 12.64 -13.34 -3.50
C LYS A 60 11.65 -12.52 -2.66
N GLU A 61 12.11 -11.93 -1.56
CA GLU A 61 11.28 -11.12 -0.67
C GLU A 61 10.83 -9.83 -1.37
N SER A 62 11.70 -9.19 -2.15
CA SER A 62 11.32 -8.00 -2.93
C SER A 62 10.23 -8.27 -3.98
N CYS A 63 9.94 -9.53 -4.30
CA CYS A 63 8.82 -9.87 -5.17
C CYS A 63 7.47 -9.43 -4.60
N VAL A 64 7.31 -9.20 -3.28
CA VAL A 64 6.03 -8.76 -2.71
C VAL A 64 5.78 -7.25 -2.88
N GLU A 65 6.83 -6.49 -3.19
CA GLU A 65 6.79 -5.03 -3.24
C GLU A 65 5.69 -4.48 -4.18
N PRO A 66 5.48 -5.01 -5.41
CA PRO A 66 4.44 -4.50 -6.29
C PRO A 66 3.01 -4.62 -5.75
N VAL A 67 2.65 -5.74 -5.11
CA VAL A 67 1.31 -5.89 -4.49
C VAL A 67 1.12 -4.90 -3.35
N LEU A 68 2.13 -4.71 -2.49
CA LEU A 68 2.07 -3.72 -1.42
C LEU A 68 1.98 -2.28 -1.97
N ALA A 69 2.78 -1.99 -3.00
CA ALA A 69 2.84 -0.67 -3.61
C ALA A 69 1.53 -0.30 -4.32
N GLN A 70 0.77 -1.28 -4.84
CA GLN A 70 -0.50 -1.02 -5.52
C GLN A 70 -1.51 -0.32 -4.59
N SER A 71 -1.65 -0.79 -3.34
CA SER A 71 -2.55 -0.18 -2.35
C SER A 71 -2.04 1.20 -1.92
N ALA A 72 -0.72 1.35 -1.74
CA ALA A 72 -0.09 2.63 -1.42
C ALA A 72 -0.29 3.67 -2.54
N HIS A 73 -0.10 3.29 -3.81
CA HIS A 73 -0.31 4.16 -4.97
C HIS A 73 -1.75 4.63 -5.07
N ARG A 74 -2.73 3.72 -4.94
CA ARG A 74 -4.15 4.10 -4.92
C ARG A 74 -4.46 5.09 -3.80
N PHE A 75 -3.90 4.87 -2.61
CA PHE A 75 -4.06 5.80 -1.49
C PHE A 75 -3.47 7.17 -1.80
N ILE A 76 -2.26 7.25 -2.36
CA ILE A 76 -1.62 8.53 -2.71
C ILE A 76 -2.41 9.25 -3.81
N GLU A 77 -2.88 8.55 -4.85
CA GLU A 77 -3.72 9.12 -5.91
C GLU A 77 -5.04 9.69 -5.36
N LEU A 78 -5.65 8.99 -4.41
CA LEU A 78 -6.83 9.46 -3.68
C LEU A 78 -6.50 10.69 -2.85
N ALA A 79 -5.42 10.64 -2.06
CA ALA A 79 -5.04 11.71 -1.15
C ALA A 79 -4.57 12.97 -1.89
N TRP A 80 -4.03 12.83 -3.10
CA TRP A 80 -3.70 13.96 -3.97
C TRP A 80 -4.94 14.80 -4.35
N GLN A 81 -6.10 14.16 -4.40
CA GLN A 81 -7.39 14.77 -4.72
C GLN A 81 -8.18 15.19 -3.48
N TRP A 82 -7.54 15.24 -2.30
CA TRP A 82 -8.20 15.47 -1.02
C TRP A 82 -8.81 16.89 -0.91
N PRO A 83 -10.14 17.03 -0.85
CA PRO A 83 -10.81 18.33 -0.74
C PRO A 83 -10.53 19.02 0.59
N PRO A 84 -10.30 20.35 0.63
CA PRO A 84 -9.97 21.09 1.84
C PRO A 84 -11.08 21.04 2.91
N GLU A 85 -12.33 20.85 2.50
CA GLU A 85 -13.51 20.85 3.37
C GLU A 85 -13.73 19.51 4.11
N LEU A 86 -13.09 18.43 3.66
CA LEU A 86 -13.27 17.09 4.22
C LEU A 86 -12.06 16.66 5.05
N SER A 87 -12.30 15.84 6.08
CA SER A 87 -11.26 14.97 6.63
C SER A 87 -10.79 13.94 5.60
N LEU A 88 -9.63 13.31 5.83
CA LEU A 88 -9.14 12.29 4.90
C LEU A 88 -10.05 11.05 4.94
N ALA A 89 -10.55 10.68 6.11
CA ALA A 89 -11.45 9.54 6.26
C ALA A 89 -12.79 9.76 5.55
N GLU A 90 -13.38 10.96 5.62
CA GLU A 90 -14.59 11.29 4.85
C GLU A 90 -14.35 11.23 3.34
N HIS A 91 -13.22 11.78 2.89
CA HIS A 91 -12.82 11.72 1.48
C HIS A 91 -12.62 10.26 1.02
N MET A 92 -11.95 9.43 1.82
CA MET A 92 -11.78 8.01 1.55
C MET A 92 -13.12 7.27 1.50
N ALA A 93 -14.00 7.51 2.46
CA ALA A 93 -15.33 6.90 2.49
C ALA A 93 -16.15 7.25 1.24
N ALA A 94 -16.17 8.52 0.86
CA ALA A 94 -16.86 9.00 -0.34
C ALA A 94 -16.26 8.39 -1.61
N HIS A 95 -14.92 8.33 -1.71
CA HIS A 95 -14.24 7.74 -2.86
C HIS A 95 -14.55 6.25 -3.01
N MET A 96 -14.48 5.48 -1.92
CA MET A 96 -14.78 4.04 -1.93
C MET A 96 -16.25 3.74 -2.29
N ALA A 97 -17.18 4.60 -1.88
CA ALA A 97 -18.59 4.47 -2.26
C ALA A 97 -18.81 4.74 -3.76
N ALA A 98 -18.09 5.71 -4.34
CA ALA A 98 -18.17 6.06 -5.75
C ALA A 98 -17.38 5.10 -6.67
N HIS A 99 -16.30 4.52 -6.17
CA HIS A 99 -15.36 3.69 -6.93
C HIS A 99 -15.09 2.38 -6.15
N PRO A 100 -16.05 1.44 -6.14
CA PRO A 100 -15.87 0.17 -5.47
C PRO A 100 -14.71 -0.62 -6.09
N LEU A 101 -13.90 -1.24 -5.23
CA LEU A 101 -12.78 -2.08 -5.67
C LEU A 101 -13.25 -3.26 -6.51
N THR A 102 -12.47 -3.59 -7.52
CA THR A 102 -12.63 -4.83 -8.28
C THR A 102 -12.25 -6.04 -7.43
N ALA A 103 -12.70 -7.23 -7.84
CA ALA A 103 -12.35 -8.48 -7.15
C ALA A 103 -10.83 -8.71 -7.08
N GLN A 104 -10.08 -8.30 -8.10
CA GLN A 104 -8.63 -8.43 -8.10
C GLN A 104 -7.98 -7.47 -7.11
N GLU A 105 -8.45 -6.23 -7.02
CA GLU A 105 -7.91 -5.26 -6.05
C GLU A 105 -8.18 -5.70 -4.61
N ILE A 106 -9.37 -6.27 -4.35
CA ILE A 106 -9.68 -6.88 -3.05
C ILE A 106 -8.72 -8.04 -2.75
N ALA A 107 -8.44 -8.90 -3.72
CA ALA A 107 -7.50 -10.00 -3.54
C ALA A 107 -6.06 -9.52 -3.29
N ASP A 108 -5.65 -8.44 -3.95
CA ASP A 108 -4.34 -7.80 -3.75
C ASP A 108 -4.26 -7.18 -2.34
N ASP A 109 -5.31 -6.51 -1.85
CA ASP A 109 -5.36 -5.96 -0.48
C ASP A 109 -5.32 -7.06 0.59
N VAL A 110 -6.04 -8.16 0.40
CA VAL A 110 -5.96 -9.33 1.29
C VAL A 110 -4.55 -9.92 1.29
N SER A 111 -3.88 -9.95 0.14
CA SER A 111 -2.49 -10.39 0.03
C SER A 111 -1.54 -9.44 0.76
N ALA A 112 -1.73 -8.13 0.64
CA ALA A 112 -0.98 -7.12 1.38
C ALA A 112 -1.11 -7.30 2.91
N LEU A 113 -2.33 -7.56 3.43
CA LEU A 113 -2.55 -7.84 4.86
C LEU A 113 -1.84 -9.12 5.33
N ARG A 114 -1.83 -10.17 4.51
CA ARG A 114 -1.08 -11.40 4.80
C ARG A 114 0.42 -11.11 4.87
N ILE A 115 0.96 -10.36 3.93
CA ILE A 115 2.37 -9.98 3.91
C ILE A 115 2.72 -9.09 5.11
N ALA A 116 1.89 -8.09 5.44
CA ALA A 116 2.06 -7.26 6.63
C ALA A 116 2.15 -8.13 7.89
N THR A 117 1.22 -9.10 8.03
CA THR A 117 1.21 -10.07 9.14
C THR A 117 2.50 -10.88 9.21
N MET A 118 2.92 -11.49 8.09
CA MET A 118 4.14 -12.30 8.03
C MET A 118 5.41 -11.49 8.28
N SER A 119 5.45 -10.23 7.86
CA SER A 119 6.61 -9.35 8.01
C SER A 119 6.99 -9.08 9.47
N THR A 120 6.03 -9.24 10.40
CA THR A 120 6.27 -9.05 11.84
C THR A 120 7.18 -10.12 12.44
N SER A 121 7.27 -11.30 11.83
CA SER A 121 8.07 -12.43 12.30
C SER A 121 9.19 -12.86 11.34
N ASP A 122 9.22 -12.35 10.10
CA ASP A 122 10.27 -12.60 9.11
C ASP A 122 11.10 -11.33 8.80
N PRO A 123 12.38 -11.26 9.23
CA PRO A 123 13.22 -10.07 9.03
C PRO A 123 13.55 -9.74 7.56
N ALA A 124 13.64 -10.74 6.69
CA ALA A 124 13.96 -10.51 5.29
C ALA A 124 12.75 -9.90 4.57
N LEU A 125 11.55 -10.43 4.84
CA LEU A 125 10.30 -9.87 4.36
C LEU A 125 10.02 -8.48 4.94
N ARG A 126 10.37 -8.25 6.21
CA ARG A 126 10.28 -6.94 6.88
C ARG A 126 11.01 -5.85 6.09
N THR A 127 12.15 -6.17 5.50
CA THR A 127 12.94 -5.21 4.72
C THR A 127 12.18 -4.76 3.47
N ALA A 128 11.62 -5.68 2.70
CA ALA A 128 10.81 -5.35 1.52
C ALA A 128 9.56 -4.54 1.91
N TYR A 129 8.88 -4.93 2.98
CA TYR A 129 7.70 -4.22 3.48
C TYR A 129 8.03 -2.78 3.92
N LEU A 130 9.14 -2.56 4.65
CA LEU A 130 9.57 -1.21 5.04
C LEU A 130 9.96 -0.33 3.87
N MET A 131 10.54 -0.88 2.80
CA MET A 131 10.92 -0.11 1.62
C MET A 131 9.71 0.47 0.89
N VAL A 132 8.60 -0.28 0.82
CA VAL A 132 7.35 0.22 0.23
C VAL A 132 6.75 1.34 1.09
N HIS A 133 6.80 1.21 2.42
CA HIS A 133 6.35 2.28 3.32
C HIS A 133 7.21 3.55 3.20
N ASP A 134 8.52 3.40 3.07
CA ASP A 134 9.45 4.51 2.84
C ASP A 134 9.21 5.21 1.48
N GLU A 135 8.84 4.47 0.43
CA GLU A 135 8.41 5.04 -0.85
C GLU A 135 7.07 5.78 -0.72
N MET A 136 6.10 5.19 -0.02
CA MET A 136 4.81 5.82 0.28
C MET A 136 5.00 7.13 1.09
N GLU A 137 5.86 7.13 2.10
CA GLU A 137 6.18 8.33 2.89
C GLU A 137 6.65 9.47 1.99
N ARG A 138 7.63 9.21 1.12
CA ARG A 138 8.14 10.21 0.18
C ARG A 138 7.04 10.73 -0.76
N ALA A 139 6.19 9.84 -1.25
CA ALA A 139 5.07 10.22 -2.12
C ALA A 139 3.98 11.03 -1.38
N PHE A 140 3.90 10.89 -0.05
CA PHE A 140 2.89 11.58 0.76
C PHE A 140 3.31 12.98 1.21
N VAL A 141 4.62 13.26 1.25
CA VAL A 141 5.15 14.62 1.54
C VAL A 141 4.48 15.72 0.72
N PRO A 142 4.41 15.66 -0.63
CA PRO A 142 3.81 16.74 -1.40
C PRO A 142 2.29 16.88 -1.17
N VAL A 143 1.59 15.79 -0.86
CA VAL A 143 0.16 15.84 -0.46
C VAL A 143 0.00 16.67 0.82
N LEU A 144 0.81 16.38 1.83
CA LEU A 144 0.74 17.07 3.12
C LEU A 144 1.24 18.51 3.03
N ALA A 145 2.29 18.78 2.24
CA ALA A 145 2.77 20.13 1.99
C ALA A 145 1.66 21.00 1.38
N ARG A 146 0.98 20.50 0.34
CA ARG A 146 -0.18 21.17 -0.26
C ARG A 146 -1.31 21.36 0.74
N ARG A 147 -1.62 20.34 1.56
CA ARG A 147 -2.69 20.41 2.57
C ARG A 147 -2.42 21.48 3.64
N LEU A 148 -1.15 21.71 3.96
CA LEU A 148 -0.72 22.66 5.00
C LEU A 148 -0.34 24.04 4.45
N GLY A 149 -0.38 24.25 3.13
CA GLY A 149 0.09 25.49 2.50
C GLY A 149 1.61 25.73 2.66
N LEU A 150 2.40 24.66 2.71
CA LEU A 150 3.85 24.68 2.91
C LEU A 150 4.61 24.28 1.64
N ALA A 151 5.90 24.61 1.58
CA ALA A 151 6.81 24.07 0.58
C ALA A 151 7.05 22.55 0.80
N GLU A 152 7.32 21.80 -0.26
CA GLU A 152 7.51 20.33 -0.17
C GLU A 152 8.74 19.92 0.66
N ASP A 153 9.78 20.75 0.67
CA ASP A 153 10.99 20.52 1.47
C ASP A 153 10.85 20.98 2.94
N HIS A 154 9.71 21.58 3.29
CA HIS A 154 9.46 22.09 4.64
C HIS A 154 9.45 20.95 5.66
N LEU A 155 10.22 21.12 6.74
CA LEU A 155 10.41 20.09 7.77
C LEU A 155 9.08 19.56 8.34
N THR A 156 8.09 20.44 8.57
CA THR A 156 6.77 20.03 9.07
C THR A 156 6.03 19.08 8.14
N ALA A 157 6.07 19.28 6.82
CA ALA A 157 5.40 18.38 5.87
C ALA A 157 6.05 16.98 5.90
N ARG A 158 7.39 16.95 5.95
CA ARG A 158 8.17 15.70 6.09
C ARG A 158 7.91 14.99 7.41
N LEU A 159 7.85 15.72 8.52
CA LEU A 159 7.53 15.16 9.83
C LEU A 159 6.11 14.57 9.85
N CYS A 160 5.13 15.29 9.31
CA CYS A 160 3.76 14.77 9.21
C CYS A 160 3.68 13.52 8.32
N ALA A 161 4.40 13.47 7.19
CA ALA A 161 4.44 12.28 6.34
C ALA A 161 5.00 11.08 7.10
N ALA A 162 6.16 11.25 7.74
CA ALA A 162 6.81 10.20 8.51
C ALA A 162 5.93 9.68 9.66
N THR A 163 5.28 10.57 10.41
CA THR A 163 4.44 10.16 11.54
C THR A 163 3.16 9.47 11.07
N VAL A 164 2.50 9.96 10.01
CA VAL A 164 1.28 9.33 9.48
C VAL A 164 1.59 7.99 8.84
N THR A 165 2.63 7.88 8.01
CA THR A 165 3.04 6.60 7.42
C THR A 165 3.43 5.59 8.50
N GLY A 166 4.14 6.04 9.55
CA GLY A 166 4.44 5.21 10.71
C GLY A 166 3.19 4.71 11.43
N ALA A 167 2.17 5.56 11.59
CA ALA A 167 0.90 5.19 12.21
C ALA A 167 0.09 4.21 11.34
N PHE A 168 0.02 4.43 10.02
CA PHE A 168 -0.63 3.50 9.09
C PHE A 168 0.03 2.14 9.08
N ARG A 169 1.37 2.08 9.05
CA ARG A 169 2.09 0.82 9.13
C ARG A 169 1.72 0.04 10.40
N VAL A 170 1.61 0.71 11.54
CA VAL A 170 1.19 0.05 12.81
C VAL A 170 -0.25 -0.45 12.73
N ILE A 171 -1.16 0.33 12.12
CA ILE A 171 -2.55 -0.09 11.89
C ILE A 171 -2.61 -1.29 10.96
N ASP A 172 -1.89 -1.29 9.84
CA ASP A 172 -1.86 -2.39 8.88
C ASP A 172 -1.32 -3.69 9.52
N GLU A 173 -0.28 -3.57 10.36
CA GLU A 173 0.28 -4.68 11.14
C GLU A 173 -0.76 -5.23 12.15
N ASP A 174 -1.49 -4.38 12.88
CA ASP A 174 -2.54 -4.79 13.82
C ASP A 174 -3.77 -5.39 13.13
N VAL A 175 -4.31 -4.70 12.12
CA VAL A 175 -5.46 -5.14 11.32
C VAL A 175 -5.13 -6.45 10.62
N GLY A 176 -3.93 -6.57 10.03
CA GLY A 176 -3.43 -7.80 9.44
C GLY A 176 -3.44 -8.95 10.45
N HIS A 177 -2.86 -8.74 11.63
CA HIS A 177 -2.84 -9.74 12.69
C HIS A 177 -4.25 -10.14 13.14
N ARG A 178 -5.15 -9.18 13.38
CA ARG A 178 -6.54 -9.44 13.81
C ARG A 178 -7.34 -10.19 12.74
N ALA A 179 -7.28 -9.75 11.49
CA ALA A 179 -8.04 -10.34 10.40
C ALA A 179 -7.50 -11.72 9.99
N ILE A 180 -6.17 -11.88 9.91
CA ILE A 180 -5.52 -13.07 9.37
C ILE A 180 -5.30 -14.14 10.44
N VAL A 181 -4.77 -13.76 11.62
CA VAL A 181 -4.43 -14.70 12.69
C VAL A 181 -5.63 -14.95 13.59
N LYS A 182 -6.28 -13.89 14.07
CA LYS A 182 -7.42 -14.01 14.99
C LYS A 182 -8.77 -14.24 14.28
N LYS A 183 -8.82 -14.09 12.95
CA LYS A 183 -10.03 -14.23 12.12
C LYS A 183 -11.17 -13.30 12.55
N GLU A 184 -10.81 -12.15 13.10
CA GLU A 184 -11.76 -11.10 13.46
C GLU A 184 -12.26 -10.40 12.20
N LYS A 185 -13.54 -10.02 12.19
CA LYS A 185 -14.08 -9.16 11.13
C LYS A 185 -13.75 -7.71 11.49
N VAL A 186 -12.84 -7.09 10.73
CA VAL A 186 -12.62 -5.65 10.76
C VAL A 186 -13.53 -5.02 9.73
N THR A 187 -14.41 -4.10 10.16
CA THR A 187 -15.31 -3.42 9.23
C THR A 187 -14.59 -2.27 8.53
N GLN A 188 -15.12 -1.84 7.38
CA GLN A 188 -14.61 -0.68 6.67
C GLN A 188 -14.68 0.59 7.54
N GLU A 189 -15.79 0.77 8.27
CA GLU A 189 -15.98 1.89 9.19
C GLU A 189 -14.93 1.90 10.30
N GLU A 190 -14.63 0.74 10.88
CA GLU A 190 -13.57 0.61 11.89
C GLU A 190 -12.20 0.96 11.32
N ALA A 191 -11.86 0.46 10.13
CA ALA A 191 -10.59 0.78 9.47
C ALA A 191 -10.46 2.28 9.18
N LEU A 192 -11.51 2.94 8.68
CA LEU A 192 -11.51 4.38 8.43
C LEU A 192 -11.39 5.20 9.73
N ALA A 193 -12.02 4.76 10.82
CA ALA A 193 -11.90 5.39 12.12
C ALA A 193 -10.46 5.28 12.68
N LEU A 194 -9.78 4.15 12.47
CA LEU A 194 -8.37 3.98 12.83
C LEU A 194 -7.47 4.94 12.04
N ILE A 195 -7.74 5.11 10.74
CA ILE A 195 -7.01 6.04 9.87
C ILE A 195 -7.19 7.50 10.32
N ASP A 196 -8.42 7.94 10.59
CA ASP A 196 -8.68 9.32 11.07
C ASP A 196 -7.96 9.60 12.39
N ARG A 197 -8.08 8.65 13.33
CA ARG A 197 -7.38 8.73 14.62
C ARG A 197 -5.87 8.81 14.43
N ALA A 198 -5.28 7.94 13.58
CA ALA A 198 -3.86 7.96 13.30
C ALA A 198 -3.39 9.32 12.78
N ILE A 199 -4.09 9.89 11.81
CA ILE A 199 -3.72 11.19 11.23
C ILE A 199 -3.81 12.29 12.28
N ARG A 200 -4.90 12.33 13.04
CA ARG A 200 -5.12 13.34 14.08
C ARG A 200 -4.05 13.25 15.18
N ASP A 201 -3.80 12.06 15.70
CA ASP A 201 -2.84 11.81 16.78
C ASP A 201 -1.40 12.06 16.28
N ALA A 202 -1.05 11.55 15.10
CA ALA A 202 0.30 11.64 14.53
C ALA A 202 0.72 13.04 14.11
N THR A 203 -0.25 13.92 13.81
CA THR A 203 0.02 15.30 13.38
C THR A 203 -0.28 16.33 14.46
N ASN A 204 -0.70 15.89 15.66
CA ASN A 204 -1.18 16.75 16.75
C ASN A 204 -2.31 17.67 16.28
N GLY A 205 -3.26 17.12 15.51
CA GLY A 205 -4.43 17.80 14.97
C GLY A 205 -4.15 18.78 13.82
N ARG A 206 -2.91 18.89 13.33
CA ARG A 206 -2.56 19.78 12.19
C ARG A 206 -3.17 19.32 10.88
N VAL A 207 -3.43 18.01 10.77
CA VAL A 207 -3.97 17.35 9.60
C VAL A 207 -5.18 16.53 10.04
N GLY A 208 -6.22 16.46 9.21
CA GLY A 208 -7.40 15.61 9.44
C GLY A 208 -8.72 16.36 9.66
N GLY A 209 -8.71 17.66 9.94
CA GLY A 209 -9.93 18.50 9.91
C GLY A 209 -10.11 19.25 8.59
N PRO A 210 -11.28 19.89 8.37
CA PRO A 210 -11.43 20.92 7.35
C PRO A 210 -10.34 21.98 7.55
N VAL A 211 -9.60 22.31 6.50
CA VAL A 211 -8.64 23.42 6.56
C VAL A 211 -9.42 24.70 6.31
N SER A 212 -9.45 25.62 7.29
CA SER A 212 -10.02 26.95 7.05
C SER A 212 -9.17 27.69 6.00
N PRO A 213 -9.78 28.36 5.02
CA PRO A 213 -9.07 29.14 4.01
C PRO A 213 -8.31 30.32 4.63
#